data_AF-A0A7C6B8A3-F1
#
_entry.id   AF-A0A7C6B8A3-F1
#
_cell.length_a   1.000
_cell.length_b   1.000
_cell.length_c   1.000
_cell.angle_alpha   90.00
_cell.angle_beta   90.00
_cell.angle_gamma   90.00
#
_symmetry.space_group_name_H-M   'P 1'
#
loop_
_entity.id
_entity.type
_entity.pdbx_description
1 polymer ?
#
loop_
_entity_poly.entity_id
_entity_poly.type
_entity_poly.pdbx_seq_one_letter_code
_entity_poly.pdbx_strand_id
1 'polypeptide(L)'
;MNLSKILLISLFFSSFAYSDLRSEFPSYSYVLTEFDIDENFIDNPEFKRFVHQHKREYTQRYINAVKRGSLIIPMIKEMMYEHDISPLFLYVSMVESAFKTDAKSSTGAGGLWQFTVNTGSKEFNLHVGRTLDERYDPVRSTYSAIKYLYKMNNDLDAWYLTTMAYNCGNGCV
;
A
#
# COMPACT_ATOMS: atom_id res chain seq x y z
N MET A 1 -35.58 -53.02 7.85
CA MET A 1 -34.39 -52.35 8.44
C MET A 1 -33.88 -51.37 7.40
N ASN A 2 -34.03 -50.06 7.63
CA ASN A 2 -34.02 -49.02 6.60
C ASN A 2 -32.64 -48.78 5.96
N LEU A 3 -32.59 -48.88 4.63
CA LEU A 3 -31.44 -48.49 3.77
C LEU A 3 -31.19 -46.96 3.71
N SER A 4 -31.94 -46.16 4.47
CA SER A 4 -31.91 -44.68 4.40
C SER A 4 -30.84 -44.01 5.28
N LYS A 5 -29.87 -44.74 5.85
CA LYS A 5 -28.90 -44.18 6.82
C LYS A 5 -27.42 -44.23 6.41
N ILE A 6 -27.08 -44.65 5.20
CA ILE A 6 -25.67 -44.65 4.71
C ILE A 6 -25.56 -43.82 3.43
N LEU A 7 -26.11 -42.61 3.44
CA LEU A 7 -25.97 -41.64 2.35
C LEU A 7 -25.96 -40.21 2.90
N LEU A 8 -25.18 -40.01 3.97
CA LEU A 8 -25.08 -38.72 4.67
C LEU A 8 -23.65 -38.34 5.06
N ILE A 9 -22.65 -38.94 4.42
CA ILE A 9 -21.24 -38.55 4.57
C ILE A 9 -20.54 -38.67 3.21
N SER A 10 -20.90 -37.81 2.27
CA SER A 10 -20.01 -37.43 1.17
C SER A 10 -20.58 -36.20 0.47
N LEU A 11 -19.72 -35.21 0.25
CA LEU A 11 -19.95 -33.99 -0.53
C LEU A 11 -20.59 -32.79 0.19
N PHE A 12 -20.09 -32.47 1.38
CA PHE A 12 -19.62 -31.09 1.60
C PHE A 12 -18.11 -31.05 1.32
N PHE A 13 -17.72 -31.43 0.10
CA PHE A 13 -16.60 -30.71 -0.50
C PHE A 13 -17.19 -29.34 -0.79
N SER A 14 -17.04 -28.41 0.16
CA SER A 14 -17.06 -27.01 -0.19
C SER A 14 -16.06 -26.89 -1.32
N SER A 15 -16.56 -26.76 -2.54
CA SER A 15 -15.82 -26.10 -3.58
C SER A 15 -15.62 -24.68 -3.04
N PHE A 16 -14.57 -24.49 -2.24
CA PHE A 16 -13.73 -23.33 -2.46
C PHE A 16 -13.16 -23.53 -3.86
N ALA A 17 -14.01 -23.32 -4.87
CA ALA A 17 -13.57 -22.81 -6.14
C ALA A 17 -12.84 -21.54 -5.73
N TYR A 18 -11.53 -21.66 -5.64
CA TYR A 18 -10.65 -20.54 -5.40
C TYR A 18 -11.04 -19.52 -6.44
N SER A 19 -11.67 -18.41 -6.04
CA SER A 19 -12.09 -17.44 -7.04
C SER A 19 -10.82 -17.00 -7.74
N ASP A 20 -10.83 -17.12 -9.07
CA ASP A 20 -9.69 -16.70 -9.86
C ASP A 20 -9.49 -15.20 -9.63
N LEU A 21 -8.37 -14.85 -8.98
CA LEU A 21 -8.07 -13.47 -8.65
C LEU A 21 -7.98 -12.60 -9.91
N ARG A 22 -7.65 -13.18 -11.07
CA ARG A 22 -7.63 -12.46 -12.35
C ARG A 22 -9.02 -11.95 -12.73
N SER A 23 -10.06 -12.71 -12.43
CA SER A 23 -11.46 -12.34 -12.67
C SER A 23 -12.01 -11.42 -11.60
N GLU A 24 -11.71 -11.69 -10.32
CA GLU A 24 -12.22 -10.90 -9.19
C GLU A 24 -11.55 -9.52 -9.11
N PHE A 25 -10.26 -9.43 -9.45
CA PHE A 25 -9.45 -8.21 -9.38
C PHE A 25 -8.66 -8.00 -10.68
N PRO A 26 -9.32 -7.60 -11.78
CA PRO A 26 -8.67 -7.45 -13.09
C PRO A 26 -7.53 -6.42 -13.08
N SER A 27 -7.53 -5.47 -12.13
CA SER A 27 -6.46 -4.48 -11.98
C SER A 27 -5.15 -5.04 -11.41
N TYR A 28 -5.13 -6.27 -10.88
CA TYR A 28 -3.91 -6.83 -10.28
C TYR A 28 -2.77 -6.99 -11.29
N SER A 29 -3.05 -7.37 -12.55
CA SER A 29 -2.01 -7.45 -13.58
C SER A 29 -1.32 -6.09 -13.76
N TYR A 30 -2.10 -5.02 -13.95
CA TYR A 30 -1.57 -3.65 -14.04
C TYR A 30 -0.76 -3.26 -12.80
N VAL A 31 -1.30 -3.49 -11.60
CA VAL A 31 -0.61 -3.15 -10.35
C VAL A 31 0.71 -3.90 -10.22
N LEU A 32 0.72 -5.21 -10.47
CA LEU A 32 1.94 -6.02 -10.38
C LEU A 32 3.01 -5.51 -11.35
N THR A 33 2.63 -5.21 -12.60
CA THR A 33 3.56 -4.68 -13.61
C THR A 33 4.14 -3.33 -13.21
N GLU A 34 3.33 -2.41 -12.68
CA GLU A 34 3.81 -1.08 -12.23
C GLU A 34 4.79 -1.16 -11.05
N PHE A 35 4.77 -2.26 -10.30
CA PHE A 35 5.72 -2.52 -9.21
C PHE A 35 6.86 -3.47 -9.62
N ASP A 36 7.07 -3.73 -10.91
CA ASP A 36 8.09 -4.66 -11.43
C ASP A 36 7.91 -6.11 -10.93
N ILE A 37 6.68 -6.52 -10.64
CA ILE A 37 6.34 -7.89 -10.23
C ILE A 37 5.78 -8.64 -11.44
N ASP A 38 6.29 -9.86 -11.66
CA ASP A 38 5.77 -10.77 -12.68
C ASP A 38 4.27 -11.01 -12.47
N GLU A 39 3.46 -10.84 -13.51
CA GLU A 39 2.01 -10.98 -13.42
C GLU A 39 1.55 -12.38 -13.00
N ASN A 40 2.37 -13.42 -13.21
CA ASN A 40 2.13 -14.78 -12.75
C ASN A 40 2.18 -14.89 -11.23
N PHE A 41 2.71 -13.88 -10.52
CA PHE A 41 2.62 -13.81 -9.06
C PHE A 41 1.17 -13.84 -8.57
N ILE A 42 0.21 -13.39 -9.37
CA ILE A 42 -1.22 -13.52 -9.02
C ILE A 42 -1.65 -14.96 -8.79
N ASP A 43 -0.95 -15.92 -9.39
CA ASP A 43 -1.22 -17.35 -9.26
C ASP A 43 -0.51 -18.01 -8.07
N ASN A 44 0.36 -17.28 -7.37
CA ASN A 44 1.06 -17.76 -6.18
C ASN A 44 0.03 -18.17 -5.09
N PRO A 45 0.08 -19.43 -4.59
CA PRO A 45 -0.90 -19.93 -3.61
C PRO A 45 -0.92 -19.19 -2.27
N GLU A 46 0.20 -18.62 -1.83
CA GLU A 46 0.30 -17.85 -0.59
C GLU A 46 -0.30 -16.46 -0.77
N PHE A 47 0.02 -15.78 -1.86
CA PHE A 47 -0.58 -14.49 -2.21
C PHE A 47 -2.10 -14.60 -2.34
N LYS A 48 -2.55 -15.61 -3.09
CA LYS A 48 -3.94 -16.02 -3.19
C LYS A 48 -4.58 -16.13 -1.80
N ARG A 49 -3.96 -16.91 -0.90
CA ARG A 49 -4.48 -17.18 0.45
C ARG A 49 -4.58 -15.91 1.27
N PHE A 50 -3.55 -15.08 1.19
CA PHE A 50 -3.51 -13.78 1.83
C PHE A 50 -4.67 -12.90 1.39
N VAL A 51 -4.91 -12.75 0.09
CA VAL A 51 -6.01 -11.94 -0.45
C VAL A 51 -7.36 -12.46 0.06
N HIS A 52 -7.62 -13.77 -0.05
CA HIS A 52 -8.89 -14.32 0.41
C HIS A 52 -9.14 -14.18 1.91
N GLN A 53 -8.09 -14.34 2.72
CA GLN A 53 -8.19 -14.20 4.17
C GLN A 53 -8.47 -12.76 4.60
N HIS A 54 -7.89 -11.76 3.93
CA HIS A 54 -7.90 -10.37 4.39
C HIS A 54 -8.80 -9.44 3.58
N LYS A 55 -9.33 -9.85 2.42
CA LYS A 55 -10.07 -8.97 1.50
C LYS A 55 -11.19 -8.18 2.17
N ARG A 56 -11.94 -8.80 3.09
CA ARG A 56 -13.05 -8.15 3.79
C ARG A 56 -12.57 -7.02 4.71
N GLU A 57 -11.54 -7.28 5.52
CA GLU A 57 -10.98 -6.29 6.44
C GLU A 57 -10.36 -5.12 5.66
N TYR A 58 -9.50 -5.43 4.68
CA TYR A 58 -8.82 -4.39 3.91
C TYR A 58 -9.78 -3.56 3.06
N THR A 59 -10.82 -4.16 2.47
CA THR A 59 -11.83 -3.39 1.71
C THR A 59 -12.44 -2.28 2.57
N GLN A 60 -12.88 -2.62 3.79
CA GLN A 60 -13.50 -1.63 4.66
C GLN A 60 -12.51 -0.53 5.11
N ARG A 61 -11.27 -0.93 5.45
CA ARG A 61 -10.20 0.01 5.80
C ARG A 61 -9.88 0.96 4.64
N TYR A 62 -9.80 0.44 3.42
CA TYR A 62 -9.48 1.22 2.23
C TYR A 62 -10.60 2.18 1.84
N ILE A 63 -11.86 1.74 1.91
CA ILE A 63 -13.01 2.64 1.69
C ILE A 63 -12.96 3.82 2.66
N ASN A 64 -12.65 3.56 3.94
CA ASN A 64 -12.57 4.62 4.94
C ASN A 64 -11.38 5.56 4.69
N ALA A 65 -10.22 5.02 4.29
CA ALA A 65 -9.06 5.82 3.94
C ALA A 65 -9.32 6.70 2.71
N VAL A 66 -9.89 6.15 1.63
CA VAL A 66 -10.21 6.90 0.41
C VAL A 66 -11.23 8.00 0.68
N LYS A 67 -12.27 7.73 1.50
CA LYS A 67 -13.22 8.76 1.93
C LYS A 67 -12.51 9.91 2.65
N ARG A 68 -11.59 9.59 3.59
CA ARG A 68 -10.79 10.58 4.31
C ARG A 68 -9.90 11.39 3.38
N GLY A 69 -9.22 10.72 2.45
CA GLY A 69 -8.28 11.30 1.50
C GLY A 69 -8.93 11.97 0.28
N SER A 70 -10.26 12.01 0.19
CA SER A 70 -10.99 12.44 -1.03
C SER A 70 -10.55 13.81 -1.59
N LEU A 71 -10.15 14.75 -0.73
CA LEU A 71 -9.67 16.08 -1.14
C LEU A 71 -8.18 16.11 -1.52
N ILE A 72 -7.37 15.18 -1.03
CA ILE A 72 -5.90 15.19 -1.21
C ILE A 72 -5.41 14.16 -2.21
N ILE A 73 -6.15 13.08 -2.44
CA ILE A 73 -5.79 12.02 -3.40
C ILE A 73 -5.57 12.59 -4.81
N PRO A 74 -6.44 13.48 -5.36
CA PRO A 74 -6.21 14.06 -6.68
C PRO A 74 -4.88 14.82 -6.76
N MET A 75 -4.56 15.62 -5.75
CA MET A 75 -3.30 16.36 -5.66
C MET A 75 -2.08 15.42 -5.61
N ILE A 76 -2.13 14.36 -4.79
CA ILE A 76 -1.03 13.39 -4.72
C ILE A 76 -0.81 12.71 -6.07
N LYS A 77 -1.91 12.30 -6.75
CA LYS A 77 -1.84 11.66 -8.07
C LYS A 77 -1.20 12.58 -9.12
N GLU A 78 -1.62 13.84 -9.15
CA GLU A 78 -1.08 14.84 -10.07
C GLU A 78 0.41 15.06 -9.83
N MET A 79 0.82 15.28 -8.57
CA MET A 79 2.23 15.47 -8.23
C MET A 79 3.11 14.26 -8.59
N MET A 80 2.62 13.03 -8.35
CA MET A 80 3.34 11.82 -8.74
C MET A 80 3.50 11.71 -10.26
N TYR A 81 2.41 11.93 -10.98
CA TYR A 81 2.39 11.91 -12.43
C TYR A 81 3.34 12.96 -13.05
N GLU A 82 3.36 14.18 -12.52
CA GLU A 82 4.26 15.26 -12.95
C GLU A 82 5.74 14.96 -12.73
N HIS A 83 6.04 14.01 -11.84
CA HIS A 83 7.40 13.60 -11.51
C HIS A 83 7.64 12.15 -11.92
N ASP A 84 7.03 11.66 -13.02
CA ASP A 84 7.28 10.33 -13.60
C ASP A 84 7.27 9.17 -12.58
N ILE A 85 6.45 9.28 -11.53
CA ILE A 85 6.18 8.23 -10.55
C ILE A 85 4.75 7.74 -10.77
N SER A 86 4.57 6.43 -10.78
CA SER A 86 3.24 5.83 -10.86
C SER A 86 2.34 6.38 -9.75
N PRO A 87 1.13 6.88 -10.06
CA PRO A 87 0.20 7.31 -9.02
C PRO A 87 -0.18 6.19 -8.05
N LEU A 88 0.09 4.91 -8.35
CA LEU A 88 -0.10 3.80 -7.42
C LEU A 88 0.73 3.93 -6.12
N PHE A 89 1.84 4.68 -6.13
CA PHE A 89 2.62 4.94 -4.93
C PHE A 89 1.86 5.73 -3.85
N LEU A 90 0.72 6.36 -4.18
CA LEU A 90 -0.19 6.95 -3.17
C LEU A 90 -0.66 5.92 -2.14
N TYR A 91 -0.69 4.63 -2.49
CA TYR A 91 -1.10 3.58 -1.57
C TYR A 91 -0.11 3.38 -0.43
N VAL A 92 1.15 3.82 -0.57
CA VAL A 92 2.09 3.91 0.56
C VAL A 92 1.54 4.88 1.61
N SER A 93 1.12 6.09 1.22
CA SER A 93 0.48 7.04 2.16
C SER A 93 -0.81 6.48 2.78
N MET A 94 -1.57 5.68 2.02
CA MET A 94 -2.75 4.98 2.55
C MET A 94 -2.38 4.00 3.66
N VAL A 95 -1.31 3.21 3.49
CA VAL A 95 -0.84 2.25 4.50
C VAL A 95 -0.29 2.98 5.73
N GLU A 96 0.50 4.04 5.51
CA GLU A 96 1.19 4.78 6.58
C GLU A 96 0.25 5.60 7.47
N SER A 97 -0.72 6.30 6.88
CA SER A 97 -1.57 7.25 7.64
C SER A 97 -3.07 7.06 7.39
N ALA A 98 -3.46 6.19 6.46
CA ALA A 98 -4.80 6.18 5.88
C ALA A 98 -5.23 7.58 5.41
N PHE A 99 -4.31 8.28 4.72
CA PHE A 99 -4.47 9.64 4.22
C PHE A 99 -4.79 10.68 5.30
N LYS A 100 -4.25 10.51 6.50
CA LYS A 100 -4.44 11.45 7.62
C LYS A 100 -3.29 12.46 7.66
N THR A 101 -3.59 13.71 7.33
CA THR A 101 -2.58 14.78 7.23
C THR A 101 -1.97 15.16 8.58
N ASP A 102 -2.70 14.97 9.68
CA ASP A 102 -2.30 15.23 11.07
C ASP A 102 -1.84 13.96 11.82
N ALA A 103 -1.55 12.86 11.11
CA ALA A 103 -1.14 11.61 11.74
C ALA A 103 0.18 11.73 12.50
N LYS A 104 0.25 11.18 13.71
CA LYS A 104 1.47 11.12 14.51
C LYS A 104 1.62 9.73 15.11
N SER A 105 2.73 9.05 14.83
CA SER A 105 3.02 7.75 15.43
C SER A 105 3.55 7.90 16.86
N SER A 106 3.54 6.79 17.61
CA SER A 106 4.21 6.68 18.91
C SER A 106 5.73 6.85 18.83
N THR A 107 6.32 6.54 17.68
CA THR A 107 7.77 6.68 17.41
C THR A 107 8.16 8.07 16.87
N GLY A 108 7.20 8.98 16.74
CA GLY A 108 7.43 10.37 16.34
C GLY A 108 7.41 10.62 14.83
N ALA A 109 7.00 9.65 14.02
CA ALA A 109 6.69 9.84 12.60
C ALA A 109 5.43 10.72 12.41
N GLY A 110 5.40 11.53 11.36
CA GLY A 110 4.39 12.57 11.17
C GLY A 110 3.81 12.65 9.76
N GLY A 111 2.53 13.01 9.70
CA GLY A 111 1.79 13.37 8.49
C GLY A 111 1.46 12.22 7.53
N LEU A 112 1.15 12.58 6.29
CA LEU A 112 0.64 11.64 5.27
C LEU A 112 1.57 10.47 4.99
N TRP A 113 2.87 10.75 5.01
CA TRP A 113 3.94 9.86 4.59
C TRP A 113 4.74 9.28 5.76
N GLN A 114 4.30 9.58 6.99
CA GLN A 114 4.92 9.15 8.25
C GLN A 114 6.45 9.36 8.28
N PHE A 115 6.90 10.54 7.86
CA PHE A 115 8.33 10.87 7.97
C PHE A 115 8.76 11.01 9.43
N THR A 116 9.87 10.37 9.79
CA THR A 116 10.56 10.65 11.04
C THR A 116 11.25 12.02 10.97
N VAL A 117 11.69 12.57 12.11
CA VAL A 117 12.47 13.81 12.12
C VAL A 117 13.77 13.65 11.33
N ASN A 118 14.44 12.49 11.44
CA ASN A 118 15.70 12.23 10.76
C ASN A 118 15.51 12.19 9.24
N THR A 119 14.60 11.33 8.76
CA THR A 119 14.30 11.17 7.34
C THR A 119 13.74 12.47 6.76
N GLY A 120 12.72 13.05 7.41
CA GLY A 120 12.06 14.25 6.92
C GLY A 120 13.00 15.45 6.83
N SER A 121 13.72 15.77 7.92
CA SER A 121 14.50 17.00 7.99
C SER A 121 15.91 16.89 7.41
N LYS A 122 16.61 15.77 7.62
CA LYS A 122 18.01 15.65 7.18
C LYS A 122 18.18 15.09 5.78
N GLU A 123 17.28 14.22 5.33
CA GLU A 123 17.41 13.56 4.03
C GLU A 123 16.57 14.25 2.95
N PHE A 124 15.40 14.78 3.31
CA PHE A 124 14.47 15.39 2.35
C PHE A 124 14.16 16.87 2.60
N ASN A 125 14.92 17.54 3.49
CA ASN A 125 14.87 18.98 3.76
C ASN A 125 13.48 19.53 4.16
N LEU A 126 12.64 18.71 4.81
CA LEU A 126 11.44 19.21 5.46
C LEU A 126 11.82 20.06 6.68
N HIS A 127 11.22 21.23 6.82
CA HIS A 127 11.33 22.00 8.04
C HIS A 127 10.55 21.30 9.17
N VAL A 128 11.27 20.88 10.21
CA VAL A 128 10.68 20.23 11.40
C VAL A 128 11.06 21.04 12.64
N GLY A 129 10.22 22.02 12.95
CA GLY A 129 10.36 22.92 14.09
C GLY A 129 9.17 22.85 15.04
N ARG A 130 9.24 23.59 16.15
CA ARG A 130 8.13 23.65 17.13
C ARG A 130 6.90 24.39 16.59
N THR A 131 7.11 25.35 15.70
CA THR A 131 6.06 26.25 15.17
C THR A 131 5.61 25.86 13.77
N LEU A 132 6.48 25.22 12.99
CA LEU A 132 6.21 24.74 11.65
C LEU A 132 6.77 23.34 11.52
N ASP A 133 5.96 22.40 11.05
CA ASP A 133 6.39 21.04 10.78
C ASP A 133 5.80 20.60 9.44
N GLU A 134 6.62 20.68 8.39
CA GLU A 134 6.22 20.43 7.00
C GLU A 134 5.94 18.95 6.72
N ARG A 135 6.17 18.05 7.67
CA ARG A 135 5.69 16.66 7.56
C ARG A 135 4.17 16.59 7.50
N TYR A 136 3.49 17.56 8.11
CA TYR A 136 2.03 17.66 8.12
C TYR A 136 1.47 18.49 6.95
N ASP A 137 2.34 19.13 6.15
CA ASP A 137 1.95 19.82 4.93
C ASP A 137 1.81 18.79 3.78
N PRO A 138 0.61 18.61 3.20
CA PRO A 138 0.39 17.58 2.19
C PRO A 138 1.24 17.72 0.93
N VAL A 139 1.55 18.95 0.51
CA VAL A 139 2.31 19.23 -0.73
C VAL A 139 3.79 19.03 -0.47
N ARG A 140 4.34 19.66 0.57
CA ARG A 140 5.76 19.55 0.94
C ARG A 140 6.14 18.11 1.26
N SER A 141 5.32 17.41 2.04
CA SER A 141 5.57 16.01 2.40
C SER A 141 5.44 15.09 1.18
N THR A 142 4.49 15.31 0.27
CA THR A 142 4.38 14.51 -0.97
C THR A 142 5.55 14.71 -1.91
N TYR A 143 6.01 15.96 -2.09
CA TYR A 143 7.22 16.24 -2.85
C TYR A 143 8.46 15.54 -2.26
N SER A 144 8.55 15.48 -0.93
CA SER A 144 9.62 14.77 -0.23
C SER A 144 9.50 13.25 -0.40
N ALA A 145 8.29 12.70 -0.39
CA ALA A 145 8.04 11.28 -0.65
C ALA A 145 8.43 10.87 -2.07
N ILE A 146 8.11 11.68 -3.07
CA ILE A 146 8.56 11.49 -4.46
C ILE A 146 10.09 11.40 -4.52
N LYS A 147 10.79 12.35 -3.89
CA LYS A 147 12.27 12.31 -3.82
C LYS A 147 12.79 11.06 -3.11
N TYR A 148 12.12 10.64 -2.04
CA TYR A 148 12.53 9.47 -1.29
C TYR A 148 12.37 8.19 -2.11
N LEU A 149 11.23 8.02 -2.78
CA LEU A 149 10.97 6.91 -3.69
C LEU A 149 12.02 6.83 -4.80
N TYR A 150 12.36 7.96 -5.42
CA TYR A 150 13.44 7.99 -6.41
C TYR A 150 14.79 7.58 -5.85
N LYS A 151 15.14 8.10 -4.68
CA LYS A 151 16.40 7.74 -4.04
C LYS A 151 16.48 6.23 -3.79
N MET A 152 15.43 5.63 -3.21
CA MET A 152 15.39 4.20 -2.94
C MET A 152 15.41 3.37 -4.22
N ASN A 153 14.67 3.78 -5.25
CA ASN A 153 14.65 3.05 -6.51
C ASN A 153 15.98 3.11 -7.25
N ASN A 154 16.71 4.22 -7.15
CA ASN A 154 18.08 4.30 -7.69
C ASN A 154 19.05 3.35 -6.97
N ASP A 155 18.82 3.09 -5.68
CA ASP A 155 19.66 2.22 -4.87
C ASP A 155 19.28 0.72 -5.03
N LEU A 156 17.99 0.41 -5.30
CA LEU A 156 17.44 -0.96 -5.32
C LEU A 156 17.09 -1.50 -6.71
N ASP A 157 16.90 -0.62 -7.69
CA ASP A 157 16.57 -0.95 -9.10
C ASP A 157 15.31 -1.83 -9.29
N ALA A 158 14.33 -1.71 -8.38
CA ALA A 158 13.01 -2.36 -8.51
C ALA A 158 11.96 -1.68 -7.62
N TRP A 159 10.79 -1.40 -8.19
CA TRP A 159 9.73 -0.67 -7.50
C TRP A 159 9.08 -1.44 -6.34
N TYR A 160 8.96 -2.76 -6.42
CA TYR A 160 8.48 -3.56 -5.29
C TYR A 160 9.46 -3.54 -4.10
N LEU A 161 10.78 -3.61 -4.36
CA LEU A 161 11.81 -3.50 -3.33
C LEU A 161 11.77 -2.11 -2.69
N THR A 162 11.65 -1.06 -3.51
CA THR A 162 11.47 0.32 -3.05
C THR A 162 10.26 0.45 -2.11
N THR A 163 9.14 -0.19 -2.44
CA THR A 163 7.93 -0.15 -1.60
C THR A 163 8.12 -0.90 -0.28
N MET A 164 8.80 -2.05 -0.31
CA MET A 164 9.14 -2.80 0.91
C MET A 164 10.11 -2.01 1.81
N ALA A 165 11.16 -1.42 1.21
CA ALA A 165 12.13 -0.57 1.88
C ALA A 165 11.49 0.67 2.51
N TYR A 166 10.49 1.26 1.86
CA TYR A 166 9.75 2.39 2.43
C TYR A 166 9.15 2.01 3.79
N ASN A 167 8.57 0.80 3.89
CA ASN A 167 7.87 0.36 5.09
C ASN A 167 8.82 -0.14 6.20
N CYS A 168 9.89 -0.87 5.87
CA CYS A 168 10.79 -1.45 6.88
C CYS A 168 12.16 -0.74 7.02
N GLY A 169 12.41 0.30 6.23
CA GLY A 169 13.66 1.08 6.17
C GLY A 169 14.72 0.48 5.24
N ASN A 170 15.62 1.29 4.66
CA ASN A 170 16.57 0.85 3.62
C ASN A 170 17.51 -0.32 4.00
N GLY A 171 17.67 -0.65 5.28
CA GLY A 171 18.52 -1.76 5.73
C GLY A 171 17.81 -3.11 5.90
N CYS A 172 16.51 -3.19 5.58
CA CYS A 172 15.72 -4.41 5.73
C CYS A 172 15.65 -5.28 4.45
N VAL A 173 16.03 -4.73 3.30
CA VAL A 173 15.95 -5.37 1.98
C VAL A 173 17.32 -5.51 1.34
#